data_AF-A0AAN1Q2Y7-F1
#
_entry.id   AF-A0AAN1Q2Y7-F1
#
_cell.length_a   1.000
_cell.length_b   1.000
_cell.length_c   1.000
_cell.angle_alpha   90.00
_cell.angle_beta   90.00
_cell.angle_gamma   90.00
#
_symmetry.space_group_name_H-M   'P 1'
#
loop_
_entity.id
_entity.type
_entity.pdbx_description
1 polymer ?
#
loop_
_entity_poly.entity_id
_entity_poly.type
_entity_poly.pdbx_seq_one_letter_code
_entity_poly.pdbx_strand_id
1 'polypeptide(L)'
;MPEIQEARDFYSKASNEDKYFKRGEFGELLLYHMLHEYFGAQSLISKIYFRDSGGLPAHGFDAVHLNMDTRKLWLGEAKLYKDGSRAISALAKDLTEHFNTNFFDSEFTIITNRYQDEHEETPDFLKKLISPNTKTLDKLVDINIALLAGFSSDVIANVPDDVSEEYIKNRLNNELILEAEKLKKKLDSDKSSHPWEKRLNVYLLLFPVKDKQEFVRKLHEKLKGAQMWMTNLQLKCNK
;
A
#
# COMPACT_ATOMS: atom_id res chain seq x y z
N MET A 1 11.86 -22.35 -16.31
CA MET A 1 12.07 -22.63 -14.88
C MET A 1 10.95 -23.53 -14.42
N PRO A 2 11.23 -24.79 -14.06
CA PRO A 2 10.23 -25.77 -13.59
C PRO A 2 9.30 -25.23 -12.48
N GLU A 3 9.80 -24.30 -11.67
CA GLU A 3 9.12 -23.67 -10.54
C GLU A 3 8.01 -22.70 -11.00
N ILE A 4 8.28 -21.95 -12.08
CA ILE A 4 7.27 -21.11 -12.74
C ILE A 4 6.21 -22.02 -13.41
N GLN A 5 6.62 -23.19 -13.89
CA GLN A 5 5.70 -24.17 -14.47
C GLN A 5 4.75 -24.73 -13.39
N GLU A 6 5.26 -25.10 -12.22
CA GLU A 6 4.46 -25.58 -11.09
C GLU A 6 3.49 -24.52 -10.56
N ALA A 7 3.93 -23.26 -10.44
CA ALA A 7 3.06 -22.16 -10.05
C ALA A 7 1.95 -21.93 -11.09
N ARG A 8 2.27 -21.98 -12.39
CA ARG A 8 1.30 -21.89 -13.48
C ARG A 8 0.30 -23.05 -13.45
N ASP A 9 0.77 -24.27 -13.21
CA ASP A 9 -0.08 -25.46 -13.15
C ASP A 9 -1.03 -25.39 -11.95
N PHE A 10 -0.56 -24.90 -10.80
CA PHE A 10 -1.38 -24.63 -9.62
C PHE A 10 -2.51 -23.63 -9.94
N TYR A 11 -2.18 -22.50 -10.58
CA TYR A 11 -3.17 -21.47 -10.93
C TYR A 11 -4.12 -21.88 -12.04
N SER A 12 -3.70 -22.73 -12.98
CA SER A 12 -4.57 -23.26 -14.03
C SER A 12 -5.69 -24.15 -13.47
N LYS A 13 -5.48 -24.72 -12.27
CA LYS A 13 -6.42 -25.59 -11.57
C LYS A 13 -7.21 -24.87 -10.48
N ALA A 14 -6.76 -23.69 -10.06
CA ALA A 14 -7.46 -22.84 -9.10
C ALA A 14 -8.75 -22.28 -9.73
N SER A 15 -9.90 -22.45 -9.06
CA SER A 15 -11.16 -21.91 -9.54
C SER A 15 -11.23 -20.38 -9.39
N ASN A 16 -12.09 -19.75 -10.20
CA ASN A 16 -12.33 -18.30 -10.16
C ASN A 16 -12.76 -17.87 -8.74
N GLU A 17 -11.98 -16.95 -8.16
CA GLU A 17 -12.12 -16.38 -6.80
C GLU A 17 -11.39 -17.06 -5.64
N ASP A 18 -10.28 -17.72 -5.93
CA ASP A 18 -9.37 -18.22 -4.90
C ASP A 18 -9.03 -17.14 -3.85
N LYS A 19 -8.94 -17.54 -2.57
CA LYS A 19 -8.63 -16.67 -1.40
C LYS A 19 -7.38 -15.82 -1.63
N TYR A 20 -6.46 -16.28 -2.46
CA TYR A 20 -5.23 -15.59 -2.86
C TYR A 20 -5.48 -14.30 -3.65
N PHE A 21 -6.47 -14.28 -4.56
CA PHE A 21 -6.82 -13.07 -5.30
C PHE A 21 -7.51 -12.01 -4.45
N LYS A 22 -7.95 -12.41 -3.24
CA LYS A 22 -8.51 -11.53 -2.21
C LYS A 22 -7.46 -11.05 -1.19
N ARG A 23 -6.19 -11.49 -1.30
CA ARG A 23 -5.13 -11.03 -0.38
C ARG A 23 -4.72 -9.59 -0.67
N GLY A 24 -4.82 -8.75 0.36
CA GLY A 24 -4.35 -7.37 0.38
C GLY A 24 -2.82 -7.23 0.43
N GLU A 25 -2.11 -8.31 0.80
CA GLU A 25 -0.64 -8.35 1.01
C GLU A 25 0.16 -7.77 -0.18
N PHE A 26 -0.28 -7.96 -1.42
CA PHE A 26 0.39 -7.36 -2.60
C PHE A 26 0.13 -5.86 -2.76
N GLY A 27 -1.00 -5.37 -2.28
CA GLY A 27 -1.29 -3.94 -2.20
C GLY A 27 -0.38 -3.27 -1.17
N GLU A 28 -0.23 -3.89 0.01
CA GLU A 28 0.68 -3.44 1.06
C GLU A 28 2.13 -3.39 0.54
N LEU A 29 2.60 -4.45 -0.13
CA LEU A 29 3.94 -4.49 -0.73
C LEU A 29 4.14 -3.41 -1.81
N LEU A 30 3.13 -3.17 -2.64
CA LEU A 30 3.21 -2.12 -3.66
C LEU A 30 3.27 -0.73 -3.02
N LEU A 31 2.45 -0.48 -2.00
CA LEU A 31 2.45 0.78 -1.26
C LEU A 31 3.79 1.01 -0.55
N TYR A 32 4.34 -0.02 0.09
CA TYR A 32 5.69 0.00 0.66
C TYR A 32 6.71 0.50 -0.39
N HIS A 33 6.74 -0.14 -1.56
CA HIS A 33 7.70 0.24 -2.61
C HIS A 33 7.47 1.65 -3.13
N MET A 34 6.21 2.08 -3.27
CA MET A 34 5.92 3.44 -3.71
C MET A 34 6.42 4.51 -2.72
N LEU A 35 6.20 4.28 -1.42
CA LEU A 35 6.66 5.19 -0.36
C LEU A 35 8.19 5.25 -0.31
N HIS A 36 8.86 4.11 -0.45
CA HIS A 36 10.31 4.04 -0.47
C HIS A 36 10.90 4.76 -1.70
N GLU A 37 10.51 4.36 -2.91
CA GLU A 37 11.17 4.79 -4.15
C GLU A 37 10.82 6.22 -4.56
N TYR A 38 9.56 6.63 -4.40
CA TYR A 38 9.10 7.93 -4.92
C TYR A 38 9.06 9.02 -3.86
N PHE A 39 8.93 8.64 -2.59
CA PHE A 39 8.85 9.60 -1.48
C PHE A 39 10.07 9.54 -0.57
N GLY A 40 11.05 8.67 -0.83
CA GLY A 40 12.27 8.52 -0.01
C GLY A 40 11.97 8.17 1.45
N ALA A 41 10.77 7.63 1.72
CA ALA A 41 10.33 7.31 3.07
C ALA A 41 10.77 5.88 3.40
N GLN A 42 11.61 5.73 4.44
CA GLN A 42 12.10 4.43 4.90
C GLN A 42 11.05 3.75 5.76
N SER A 43 10.91 2.42 5.66
CA SER A 43 9.93 1.71 6.48
C SER A 43 10.33 1.75 7.95
N LEU A 44 9.42 2.19 8.81
CA LEU A 44 9.56 2.11 10.27
C LEU A 44 9.03 0.80 10.82
N ILE A 45 8.00 0.26 10.17
CA ILE A 45 7.34 -0.96 10.61
C ILE A 45 6.98 -1.78 9.38
N SER A 46 7.54 -2.98 9.29
CA SER A 46 7.09 -3.98 8.33
C SER A 46 5.98 -4.83 8.94
N LYS A 47 4.72 -4.65 8.51
CA LYS A 47 3.60 -5.50 8.94
C LYS A 47 3.57 -6.89 8.31
N ILE A 48 4.39 -7.13 7.29
CA ILE A 48 4.53 -8.44 6.63
C ILE A 48 4.99 -9.53 7.63
N TYR A 49 5.61 -9.15 8.75
CA TYR A 49 6.22 -10.09 9.71
C TYR A 49 5.35 -10.53 10.90
N PHE A 50 4.16 -9.97 11.13
CA PHE A 50 3.37 -10.33 12.30
C PHE A 50 1.91 -10.65 11.96
N ARG A 51 1.67 -11.90 11.56
CA ARG A 51 0.44 -12.57 11.99
C ARG A 51 0.64 -12.93 13.45
N ASP A 52 0.00 -12.18 14.34
CA ASP A 52 -0.04 -12.53 15.75
C ASP A 52 -0.48 -13.98 15.90
N SER A 53 0.21 -14.72 16.78
CA SER A 53 -0.04 -16.11 17.15
C SER A 53 -1.43 -16.38 17.77
N GLY A 54 -2.37 -15.43 17.66
CA GLY A 54 -3.72 -15.47 18.23
C GLY A 54 -4.88 -15.30 17.23
N GLY A 55 -4.63 -15.25 15.92
CA GLY A 55 -5.72 -15.29 14.92
C GLY A 55 -6.58 -14.02 14.78
N LEU A 56 -6.22 -12.91 15.45
CA LEU A 56 -6.80 -11.59 15.21
C LEU A 56 -5.95 -10.85 14.17
N PRO A 57 -6.53 -10.28 13.10
CA PRO A 57 -5.78 -9.39 12.20
C PRO A 57 -5.23 -8.20 13.01
N ALA A 58 -3.96 -7.86 12.80
CA ALA A 58 -3.38 -6.66 13.38
C ALA A 58 -4.07 -5.43 12.79
N HIS A 59 -5.03 -4.86 13.53
CA HIS A 59 -5.71 -3.63 13.16
C HIS A 59 -4.73 -2.46 13.20
N GLY A 60 -4.45 -1.82 12.07
CA GLY A 60 -3.62 -0.62 11.96
C GLY A 60 -3.24 -0.35 10.50
N PHE A 61 -2.46 0.70 10.24
CA PHE A 61 -2.04 1.07 8.86
C PHE A 61 -1.28 -0.03 8.11
N ASP A 62 -1.57 -0.20 6.82
CA ASP A 62 -0.87 -1.12 5.91
C ASP A 62 0.62 -0.78 5.76
N ALA A 63 0.97 0.51 5.84
CA ALA A 63 2.35 0.98 5.72
C ALA A 63 2.65 2.10 6.73
N VAL A 64 3.81 2.01 7.40
CA VAL A 64 4.34 3.06 8.26
C VAL A 64 5.78 3.35 7.85
N HIS A 65 6.01 4.55 7.32
CA HIS A 65 7.32 4.97 6.81
C HIS A 65 7.71 6.34 7.34
N LEU A 66 9.01 6.61 7.44
CA LEU A 66 9.57 7.88 7.86
C LEU A 66 10.53 8.38 6.79
N ASN A 67 10.29 9.59 6.30
CA ASN A 67 11.29 10.29 5.53
C ASN A 67 12.14 11.12 6.49
N MET A 68 13.42 10.74 6.65
CA MET A 68 14.34 11.39 7.60
C MET A 68 14.70 12.82 7.20
N ASP A 69 14.77 13.11 5.90
CA ASP A 69 15.16 14.42 5.38
C ASP A 69 14.05 15.46 5.60
N THR A 70 12.82 15.09 5.27
CA THR A 70 11.62 15.93 5.43
C THR A 70 11.01 15.84 6.82
N ARG A 71 11.44 14.86 7.62
CA ARG A 71 10.91 14.52 8.96
C ARG A 71 9.42 14.20 8.98
N LYS A 72 8.89 13.72 7.85
CA LYS A 72 7.47 13.38 7.71
C LYS A 72 7.21 11.90 7.94
N LEU A 73 6.20 11.61 8.75
CA LEU A 73 5.66 10.27 8.91
C LEU A 73 4.63 10.01 7.81
N TRP A 74 4.75 8.87 7.18
CA TRP A 74 3.85 8.38 6.15
C TRP A 74 3.07 7.19 6.70
N LEU A 75 1.75 7.33 6.70
CA LEU A 75 0.81 6.29 7.09
C LEU A 75 0.01 5.91 5.86
N GLY A 76 -0.09 4.62 5.60
CA GLY A 76 -0.56 4.11 4.32
C GLY A 76 -1.69 3.11 4.44
N GLU A 77 -2.60 3.14 3.46
CA GLU A 77 -3.67 2.15 3.24
C GLU A 77 -3.70 1.76 1.77
N ALA A 78 -3.84 0.48 1.46
CA ALA A 78 -3.84 -0.05 0.10
C ALA A 78 -5.07 -0.91 -0.18
N LYS A 79 -5.73 -0.66 -1.31
CA LYS A 79 -6.88 -1.45 -1.80
C LYS A 79 -6.65 -1.90 -3.24
N LEU A 80 -6.70 -3.22 -3.46
CA LEU A 80 -6.62 -3.85 -4.78
C LEU A 80 -7.95 -4.47 -5.21
N TYR A 81 -8.74 -3.73 -5.98
CA TYR A 81 -10.09 -4.14 -6.42
C TYR A 81 -10.13 -4.31 -7.93
N LYS A 82 -11.20 -4.90 -8.47
CA LYS A 82 -11.45 -4.82 -9.91
C LYS A 82 -11.90 -3.42 -10.30
N ASP A 83 -12.81 -2.85 -9.51
CA ASP A 83 -13.42 -1.54 -9.77
C ASP A 83 -12.71 -0.44 -8.96
N GLY A 84 -12.21 0.59 -9.65
CA GLY A 84 -11.51 1.70 -9.03
C GLY A 84 -12.39 2.51 -8.08
N SER A 85 -13.67 2.70 -8.42
CA SER A 85 -14.62 3.40 -7.56
C SER A 85 -14.81 2.69 -6.21
N ARG A 86 -14.87 1.36 -6.19
CA ARG A 86 -14.94 0.55 -4.96
C ARG A 86 -13.64 0.60 -4.17
N ALA A 87 -12.47 0.58 -4.84
CA ALA A 87 -11.19 0.76 -4.16
C ALA A 87 -11.15 2.10 -3.41
N ILE A 88 -11.54 3.19 -4.07
CA ILE A 88 -11.59 4.53 -3.46
C ILE A 88 -12.62 4.61 -2.33
N SER A 89 -13.83 4.07 -2.52
CA SER A 89 -14.82 4.05 -1.44
C SER A 89 -14.34 3.29 -0.22
N ALA A 90 -13.63 2.17 -0.41
CA ALA A 90 -13.06 1.42 0.71
C ALA A 90 -11.97 2.24 1.42
N LEU A 91 -11.08 2.91 0.66
CA LEU A 91 -10.06 3.81 1.24
C LEU A 91 -10.68 4.99 1.99
N ALA A 92 -11.71 5.61 1.41
CA ALA A 92 -12.42 6.72 2.05
C ALA A 92 -13.10 6.27 3.35
N LYS A 93 -13.70 5.07 3.35
CA LYS A 93 -14.28 4.46 4.54
C LYS A 93 -13.24 4.19 5.63
N ASP A 94 -12.10 3.61 5.28
CA ASP A 94 -11.01 3.39 6.24
C ASP A 94 -10.49 4.73 6.76
N LEU A 95 -10.43 5.75 5.89
CA LEU A 95 -10.07 7.11 6.26
C LEU A 95 -11.04 7.71 7.29
N THR A 96 -12.35 7.50 7.14
CA THR A 96 -13.34 8.03 8.10
C THR A 96 -13.41 7.23 9.39
N GLU A 97 -13.29 5.90 9.33
CA GLU A 97 -13.42 5.00 10.47
C GLU A 97 -12.15 4.95 11.31
N HIS A 98 -10.98 4.85 10.68
CA HIS A 98 -9.71 4.66 11.38
C HIS A 98 -9.03 5.97 11.77
N PHE A 99 -9.30 7.11 11.12
CA PHE A 99 -8.54 8.34 11.39
C PHE A 99 -9.20 9.17 12.50
N ASN A 100 -9.45 8.49 13.62
CA ASN A 100 -9.89 9.07 14.87
C ASN A 100 -8.73 9.09 15.88
N THR A 101 -8.82 9.96 16.89
CA THR A 101 -7.77 10.16 17.89
C THR A 101 -7.34 8.87 18.58
N ASN A 102 -8.30 8.00 18.94
CA ASN A 102 -8.00 6.77 19.67
C ASN A 102 -7.15 5.80 18.86
N PHE A 103 -7.45 5.66 17.57
CA PHE A 103 -6.68 4.81 16.66
C PHE A 103 -5.27 5.36 16.42
N PHE A 104 -5.14 6.67 16.24
CA PHE A 104 -3.82 7.30 16.13
C PHE A 104 -2.98 7.11 17.40
N ASP A 105 -3.57 7.28 18.58
CA ASP A 105 -2.86 7.11 19.84
C ASP A 105 -2.41 5.65 20.04
N SER A 106 -3.25 4.66 19.66
CA SER A 106 -2.84 3.25 19.67
C SER A 106 -1.72 2.95 18.67
N GLU A 107 -1.84 3.44 17.43
CA GLU A 107 -0.82 3.21 16.40
C GLU A 107 0.50 3.90 16.77
N PHE A 108 0.51 5.13 17.26
CA PHE A 108 1.73 5.81 17.69
C PHE A 108 2.41 5.13 18.86
N THR A 109 1.65 4.52 19.77
CA THR A 109 2.22 3.71 20.85
C THR A 109 2.97 2.50 20.29
N ILE A 110 2.36 1.79 19.34
CA ILE A 110 3.00 0.65 18.65
C ILE A 110 4.25 1.10 17.90
N ILE A 111 4.18 2.22 17.19
CA ILE A 111 5.31 2.79 16.45
C ILE A 111 6.46 3.16 17.38
N THR A 112 6.16 3.77 18.52
CA THR A 112 7.17 4.14 19.52
C THR A 112 7.91 2.92 20.04
N ASN A 113 7.17 1.89 20.46
CA ASN A 113 7.76 0.69 21.03
C ASN A 113 8.66 -0.01 20.00
N ARG A 114 8.18 -0.20 18.76
CA ARG A 114 8.97 -0.87 17.72
C ARG A 114 10.23 -0.11 17.34
N TYR A 115 10.14 1.21 17.23
CA TYR A 115 11.32 2.01 16.93
C TYR A 115 12.40 1.89 18.02
N GLN A 116 11.98 1.83 19.29
CA GLN A 116 12.89 1.66 20.42
C GLN A 116 13.48 0.25 20.51
N ASP A 117 12.78 -0.77 20.03
CA ASP A 117 13.31 -2.14 19.95
C ASP A 117 14.42 -2.26 18.89
N GLU A 118 14.33 -1.51 17.79
CA GLU A 118 15.29 -1.58 16.67
C GLU A 118 16.43 -0.55 16.76
N HIS A 119 16.28 0.50 17.56
CA HIS A 119 17.24 1.61 17.65
C HIS A 119 17.57 2.01 19.09
N GLU A 120 18.86 2.14 19.40
CA GLU A 120 19.34 2.60 20.72
C GLU A 120 18.89 4.04 21.05
N GLU A 121 18.79 4.90 20.04
CA GLU A 121 18.37 6.29 20.21
C GLU A 121 17.21 6.66 19.27
N THR A 122 16.19 7.33 19.83
CA THR A 122 15.11 7.95 19.05
C THR A 122 15.40 9.42 18.79
N PRO A 123 15.44 9.88 17.53
CA PRO A 123 15.59 11.30 17.21
C PRO A 123 14.52 12.16 17.90
N ASP A 124 14.87 13.34 18.39
CA ASP A 124 13.95 14.18 19.16
C ASP A 124 12.71 14.62 18.38
N PHE A 125 12.84 14.79 17.06
CA PHE A 125 11.69 15.09 16.21
C PHE A 125 10.73 13.91 16.16
N LEU A 126 11.25 12.69 16.08
CA LEU A 126 10.45 11.47 16.04
C LEU A 126 9.79 11.24 17.40
N LYS A 127 10.52 11.43 18.51
CA LYS A 127 9.96 11.42 19.87
C LYS A 127 8.76 12.38 19.99
N LYS A 128 8.88 13.60 19.48
CA LYS A 128 7.76 14.58 19.49
C LYS A 128 6.58 14.10 18.63
N LEU A 129 6.87 13.52 17.47
CA LEU A 129 5.86 13.06 16.52
C LEU A 129 5.04 11.88 17.05
N ILE A 130 5.67 10.95 17.78
CA ILE A 130 5.01 9.73 18.27
C ILE A 130 4.65 9.76 19.75
N SER A 131 5.17 10.72 20.54
CA SER A 131 4.92 10.79 21.98
C SER A 131 3.43 11.00 22.28
N PRO A 132 2.80 10.16 23.12
CA PRO A 132 1.39 10.30 23.49
C PRO A 132 1.08 11.62 24.23
N ASN A 133 2.10 12.32 24.75
CA ASN A 133 1.95 13.59 25.47
C ASN A 133 1.94 14.83 24.56
N THR A 134 2.28 14.69 23.28
CA THR A 134 2.15 15.78 22.30
C THR A 134 0.73 15.76 21.75
N LYS A 135 0.04 16.92 21.75
CA LYS A 135 -1.36 17.01 21.28
C LYS A 135 -1.48 16.43 19.87
N THR A 136 -2.36 15.46 19.69
CA THR A 136 -2.54 14.70 18.44
C THR A 136 -2.72 15.61 17.22
N LEU A 137 -3.42 16.74 17.38
CA LEU A 137 -3.70 17.71 16.32
C LEU A 137 -2.48 18.50 15.81
N ASP A 138 -1.47 18.73 16.64
CA ASP A 138 -0.26 19.47 16.24
C ASP A 138 0.71 18.56 15.48
N LYS A 139 0.60 17.24 15.65
CA LYS A 139 1.37 16.21 14.92
C LYS A 139 0.89 15.99 13.49
N LEU A 140 -0.41 16.22 13.23
CA LEU A 140 -1.04 15.89 11.94
C LEU A 140 -0.40 16.63 10.75
N VAL A 141 0.21 17.80 10.99
CA VAL A 141 0.84 18.62 9.96
C VAL A 141 2.06 17.93 9.34
N ASP A 142 2.75 17.12 10.13
CA ASP A 142 3.94 16.35 9.74
C ASP A 142 3.59 14.90 9.34
N ILE A 143 2.30 14.59 9.23
CA ILE A 143 1.79 13.29 8.82
C ILE A 143 1.21 13.37 7.41
N ASN A 144 1.75 12.55 6.53
CA ASN A 144 1.24 12.31 5.19
C ASN A 144 0.48 10.98 5.18
N ILE A 145 -0.68 10.98 4.55
CA ILE A 145 -1.52 9.80 4.37
C ILE A 145 -1.43 9.35 2.92
N ALA A 146 -0.95 8.15 2.67
CA ALA A 146 -0.87 7.57 1.33
C ALA A 146 -1.96 6.53 1.12
N LEU A 147 -2.88 6.80 0.20
CA LEU A 147 -3.98 5.91 -0.13
C LEU A 147 -3.70 5.31 -1.51
N LEU A 148 -3.38 4.01 -1.56
CA LEU A 148 -3.12 3.30 -2.81
C LEU A 148 -4.39 2.60 -3.30
N ALA A 149 -4.89 3.03 -4.45
CA ALA A 149 -5.99 2.36 -5.15
C ALA A 149 -5.46 1.65 -6.39
N GLY A 150 -5.31 0.34 -6.32
CA GLY A 150 -5.03 -0.49 -7.50
C GLY A 150 -6.30 -1.10 -8.07
N PHE A 151 -6.50 -0.97 -9.38
CA PHE A 151 -7.74 -1.38 -10.03
C PHE A 151 -7.58 -1.81 -11.49
N SER A 152 -8.50 -2.65 -11.98
CA SER A 152 -8.57 -2.96 -13.41
C SER A 152 -9.06 -1.71 -14.16
N SER A 153 -8.32 -1.28 -15.17
CA SER A 153 -8.69 -0.14 -16.02
C SER A 153 -8.84 -0.61 -17.47
N ASP A 154 -10.02 -0.38 -18.03
CA ASP A 154 -10.30 -0.67 -19.45
C ASP A 154 -9.38 0.13 -20.36
N VAL A 155 -8.99 1.34 -19.93
CA VAL A 155 -8.05 2.20 -20.66
C VAL A 155 -6.69 1.48 -20.79
N ILE A 156 -6.19 0.88 -19.71
CA ILE A 156 -4.93 0.14 -19.70
C ILE A 156 -5.07 -1.22 -20.40
N ALA A 157 -6.21 -1.90 -20.26
CA ALA A 157 -6.47 -3.21 -20.86
C ALA A 157 -6.45 -3.18 -22.39
N ASN A 158 -6.94 -2.09 -22.99
CA ASN A 158 -7.06 -1.93 -24.44
C ASN A 158 -5.89 -1.20 -25.09
N VAL A 159 -4.76 -1.04 -24.38
CA VAL A 159 -3.51 -0.51 -24.98
C VAL A 159 -2.91 -1.58 -25.89
N PRO A 160 -2.74 -1.31 -27.20
CA PRO A 160 -2.01 -2.22 -28.08
C PRO A 160 -0.58 -2.43 -27.60
N ASP A 161 -0.01 -3.62 -27.84
CA ASP A 161 1.33 -3.95 -27.34
C ASP A 161 2.45 -3.15 -28.03
N ASP A 162 2.22 -2.69 -29.28
CA ASP A 162 3.14 -1.84 -30.07
C ASP A 162 2.56 -0.42 -30.24
N VAL A 163 2.49 0.33 -29.13
CA VAL A 163 2.08 1.75 -29.17
C VAL A 163 3.28 2.68 -29.15
N SER A 164 3.20 3.76 -29.92
CA SER A 164 4.17 4.84 -29.81
C SER A 164 4.06 5.54 -28.46
N GLU A 165 5.17 6.11 -27.97
CA GLU A 165 5.15 6.96 -26.77
C GLU A 165 4.13 8.09 -26.88
N GLU A 166 3.84 8.57 -28.10
CA GLU A 166 2.87 9.63 -28.35
C GLU A 166 1.42 9.15 -28.19
N TYR A 167 1.11 7.90 -28.56
CA TYR A 167 -0.20 7.30 -28.28
C TYR A 167 -0.43 7.13 -26.78
N ILE A 168 0.59 6.66 -26.06
CA ILE A 168 0.60 6.61 -24.59
C ILE A 168 0.36 8.01 -24.03
N LYS A 169 1.13 9.01 -24.48
CA LYS A 169 1.01 10.38 -23.96
C LYS A 169 -0.31 11.06 -24.28
N ASN A 170 -0.94 10.81 -25.43
CA ASN A 170 -2.14 11.55 -25.82
C ASN A 170 -3.42 10.86 -25.35
N ARG A 171 -3.53 9.54 -25.51
CA ARG A 171 -4.75 8.82 -25.18
C ARG A 171 -4.78 8.37 -23.73
N LEU A 172 -3.68 7.74 -23.25
CA LEU A 172 -3.63 7.32 -21.86
C LEU A 172 -3.69 8.51 -20.93
N ASN A 173 -2.93 9.59 -21.20
CA ASN A 173 -3.01 10.73 -20.29
C ASN A 173 -4.43 11.31 -20.26
N ASN A 174 -5.09 11.57 -21.39
CA ASN A 174 -6.41 12.23 -21.33
C ASN A 174 -7.49 11.34 -20.67
N GLU A 175 -7.63 10.08 -21.10
CA GLU A 175 -8.66 9.20 -20.54
C GLU A 175 -8.35 8.80 -19.09
N LEU A 176 -7.09 8.51 -18.77
CA LEU A 176 -6.68 8.15 -17.42
C LEU A 176 -6.71 9.34 -16.47
N ILE A 177 -6.38 10.56 -16.93
CA ILE A 177 -6.53 11.78 -16.12
C ILE A 177 -8.01 11.99 -15.81
N LEU A 178 -8.91 11.83 -16.77
CA LEU A 178 -10.35 11.96 -16.51
C LEU A 178 -10.86 10.89 -15.52
N GLU A 179 -10.40 9.65 -15.64
CA GLU A 179 -10.69 8.59 -14.67
C GLU A 179 -10.14 8.95 -13.28
N ALA A 180 -8.89 9.41 -13.21
CA ALA A 180 -8.24 9.84 -11.99
C ALA A 180 -8.95 11.02 -11.32
N GLU A 181 -9.39 12.01 -12.09
CA GLU A 181 -10.15 13.16 -11.60
C GLU A 181 -11.50 12.74 -11.04
N LYS A 182 -12.20 11.79 -11.67
CA LYS A 182 -13.47 11.24 -11.16
C LYS A 182 -13.25 10.54 -9.82
N LEU A 183 -12.22 9.70 -9.74
CA LEU A 183 -11.86 8.99 -8.51
C LEU A 183 -11.43 9.95 -7.40
N LYS A 184 -10.65 10.98 -7.73
CA LYS A 184 -10.27 12.05 -6.79
C LYS A 184 -11.49 12.80 -6.28
N LYS A 185 -12.40 13.24 -7.17
CA LYS A 185 -13.63 13.95 -6.78
C LYS A 185 -14.48 13.13 -5.82
N LYS A 186 -14.52 11.81 -6.02
CA LYS A 186 -15.22 10.88 -5.13
C LYS A 186 -14.58 10.84 -3.73
N LEU A 187 -13.26 10.80 -3.66
CA LEU A 187 -12.55 10.89 -2.38
C LEU A 187 -12.81 12.24 -1.70
N ASP A 188 -12.76 13.33 -2.46
CA ASP A 188 -12.96 14.69 -1.96
C ASP A 188 -14.39 14.88 -1.41
N SER A 189 -15.41 14.34 -2.08
CA SER A 189 -16.79 14.41 -1.57
C SER A 189 -16.94 13.72 -0.23
N ASP A 190 -16.32 12.55 -0.06
CA ASP A 190 -16.39 11.79 1.20
C ASP A 190 -15.56 12.47 2.31
N LYS A 191 -14.41 13.07 1.95
CA LYS A 191 -13.50 13.81 2.85
C LYS A 191 -14.09 15.10 3.41
N SER A 192 -14.83 15.87 2.60
CA SER A 192 -15.33 17.21 2.94
C SER A 192 -16.22 17.29 4.19
N SER A 193 -16.66 16.14 4.69
CA SER A 193 -17.49 16.01 5.89
C SER A 193 -16.70 15.91 7.20
N HIS A 194 -15.37 15.74 7.15
CA HIS A 194 -14.58 15.32 8.32
C HIS A 194 -13.64 16.39 8.92
N PRO A 195 -13.49 16.43 10.28
CA PRO A 195 -12.66 17.43 10.97
C PRO A 195 -11.16 17.41 10.62
N TRP A 196 -10.63 16.27 10.16
CA TRP A 196 -9.22 16.10 9.81
C TRP A 196 -8.87 16.59 8.41
N GLU A 197 -9.85 16.96 7.58
CA GLU A 197 -9.65 17.39 6.19
C GLU A 197 -8.61 18.52 6.06
N LYS A 198 -8.66 19.49 6.99
CA LYS A 198 -7.82 20.69 6.98
C LYS A 198 -6.44 20.48 7.60
N ARG A 199 -6.17 19.28 8.13
CA ARG A 199 -4.99 19.01 8.95
C ARG A 199 -4.12 17.88 8.40
N LEU A 200 -4.69 16.99 7.58
CA LEU A 200 -3.98 15.86 6.99
C LEU A 200 -3.65 16.10 5.52
N ASN A 201 -2.38 15.86 5.16
CA ASN A 201 -1.94 15.80 3.78
C ASN A 201 -2.26 14.41 3.22
N VAL A 202 -3.31 14.29 2.42
CA VAL A 202 -3.75 13.02 1.83
C VAL A 202 -3.28 12.93 0.38
N TYR A 203 -2.54 11.88 0.06
CA TYR A 203 -2.03 11.54 -1.26
C TYR A 203 -2.80 10.33 -1.77
N LEU A 204 -3.53 10.53 -2.86
CA LEU A 204 -4.18 9.43 -3.57
C LEU A 204 -3.25 8.90 -4.66
N LEU A 205 -2.77 7.68 -4.49
CA LEU A 205 -1.92 6.96 -5.44
C LEU A 205 -2.82 6.01 -6.26
N LEU A 206 -3.00 6.32 -7.53
CA LEU A 206 -3.79 5.47 -8.44
C LEU A 206 -2.87 4.51 -9.18
N PHE A 207 -3.21 3.23 -9.18
CA PHE A 207 -2.44 2.18 -9.83
C PHE A 207 -3.32 1.34 -10.76
N PRO A 208 -3.65 1.87 -11.94
CA PRO A 208 -4.46 1.16 -12.93
C PRO A 208 -3.65 0.00 -13.54
N VAL A 209 -4.27 -1.17 -13.68
CA VAL A 209 -3.68 -2.37 -14.30
C VAL A 209 -4.61 -2.95 -15.37
N LYS A 210 -4.07 -3.74 -16.31
CA LYS A 210 -4.88 -4.39 -17.36
C LYS A 210 -6.00 -5.24 -16.76
N ASP A 211 -5.63 -6.13 -15.84
CA ASP A 211 -6.58 -6.91 -15.04
C ASP A 211 -5.99 -7.18 -13.65
N LYS A 212 -6.75 -6.88 -12.60
CA LYS A 212 -6.32 -7.02 -11.21
C LYS A 212 -6.03 -8.47 -10.82
N GLN A 213 -6.80 -9.45 -11.32
CA GLN A 213 -6.58 -10.85 -10.95
C GLN A 213 -5.30 -11.35 -11.59
N GLU A 214 -5.12 -11.10 -12.88
CA GLU A 214 -3.93 -11.46 -13.64
C GLU A 214 -2.67 -10.78 -13.07
N PHE A 215 -2.77 -9.50 -12.69
CA PHE A 215 -1.68 -8.80 -12.03
C PHE A 215 -1.23 -9.50 -10.74
N VAL A 216 -2.17 -9.80 -9.83
CA VAL A 216 -1.87 -10.51 -8.59
C VAL A 216 -1.33 -11.93 -8.86
N ARG A 217 -1.88 -12.64 -9.86
CA ARG A 217 -1.39 -13.96 -10.28
C ARG A 217 0.09 -13.89 -10.63
N LYS A 218 0.47 -12.97 -11.53
CA LYS A 218 1.84 -12.82 -12.00
C LYS A 218 2.80 -12.44 -10.88
N LEU A 219 2.39 -11.57 -9.96
CA LEU A 219 3.20 -11.23 -8.79
C LEU A 219 3.46 -12.46 -7.91
N HIS A 220 2.42 -13.25 -7.65
CA HIS A 220 2.58 -14.46 -6.83
C HIS A 220 3.42 -15.54 -7.52
N GLU A 221 3.27 -15.73 -8.83
CA GLU A 221 4.12 -16.64 -9.60
C GLU A 221 5.60 -16.25 -9.51
N LYS A 222 5.90 -14.95 -9.63
CA LYS A 222 7.26 -14.44 -9.43
C LYS A 222 7.76 -14.69 -8.01
N LEU A 223 6.92 -14.44 -7.00
CA LEU A 223 7.29 -14.64 -5.59
C LEU A 223 7.58 -16.12 -5.28
N LYS A 224 6.72 -17.05 -5.74
CA LYS A 224 6.96 -18.49 -5.62
C LYS A 224 8.28 -18.90 -6.29
N GLY A 225 8.52 -18.42 -7.51
CA GLY A 225 9.77 -18.65 -8.22
C GLY A 225 10.99 -18.19 -7.44
N ALA A 226 10.93 -17.00 -6.81
CA ALA A 226 12.00 -16.47 -5.98
C ALA A 226 12.22 -17.30 -4.70
N GLN A 227 11.15 -17.71 -4.00
CA GLN A 227 11.24 -18.54 -2.80
C GLN A 227 11.97 -19.85 -3.07
N MET A 228 11.62 -20.55 -4.14
CA MET A 228 12.24 -21.83 -4.49
C MET A 228 13.70 -21.68 -4.90
N TRP A 229 14.04 -20.59 -5.60
CA TRP A 229 15.43 -20.28 -5.95
C TRP A 229 16.31 -20.05 -4.70
N MET A 230 15.81 -19.32 -3.69
CA MET A 230 16.51 -19.10 -2.44
C MET A 230 16.74 -20.38 -1.64
N THR A 231 15.75 -21.28 -1.58
CA THR A 231 15.90 -22.60 -0.95
C THR A 231 17.00 -23.42 -1.62
N ASN A 232 17.06 -23.40 -2.95
CA ASN A 232 18.10 -24.10 -3.71
C ASN A 232 19.51 -23.49 -3.55
N LEU A 233 19.61 -22.18 -3.30
CA LEU A 233 20.87 -21.51 -2.95
C LEU A 233 21.36 -21.89 -1.56
N GLN A 234 20.47 -21.91 -0.56
CA GLN A 234 20.82 -22.32 0.81
C GLN A 234 21.34 -23.77 0.85
N LEU A 235 20.77 -24.66 0.03
CA LEU A 235 21.27 -26.03 -0.11
C LEU A 235 22.66 -26.13 -0.76
N LYS A 236 23.06 -25.15 -1.58
CA LYS A 236 24.41 -25.10 -2.19
C LYS A 236 25.47 -24.53 -1.24
N CYS A 237 25.10 -23.64 -0.32
CA CYS A 237 26.03 -23.09 0.67
C CYS A 237 26.35 -24.06 1.83
N ASN A 238 25.55 -25.12 2.01
CA ASN A 238 25.79 -26.19 2.99
C ASN A 238 26.63 -27.35 2.42
N LYS A 239 27.56 -27.06 1.51
CA LYS A 239 28.53 -28.05 0.99
C LYS A 239 29.96 -27.65 1.33
#